data_AF-A0A645JM90-F1
#
_entry.id   AF-A0A645JM90-F1
#
_cell.length_a   1.000
_cell.length_b   1.000
_cell.length_c   1.000
_cell.angle_alpha   90.00
_cell.angle_beta   90.00
_cell.angle_gamma   90.00
#
_symmetry.space_group_name_H-M   'P 1'
#
loop_
_entity.id
_entity.type
_entity.pdbx_description
1 polymer ?
#
loop_
_entity_poly.entity_id
_entity_poly.type
_entity_poly.pdbx_seq_one_letter_code
_entity_poly.pdbx_strand_id
1 'polypeptide(L)'
;MLNTSFEVQYFSGRGNNECWEVAEKLRELLDVISLGEDLVQGRNGNYRVDSGVLHFVMDYNLPMMREQDAVDFMEEVTVYGKARESGK
;
A
#
# COMPACT_ATOMS: atom_id res chain seq x y z
N MET A 1 2.97 5.70 -1.57
CA MET A 1 2.02 4.68 -1.08
C MET A 1 0.79 4.74 -1.97
N LEU A 2 0.35 3.59 -2.47
CA LEU A 2 -0.87 3.50 -3.29
C LEU A 2 -2.01 3.06 -2.37
N ASN A 3 -3.10 3.84 -2.33
CA ASN A 3 -4.30 3.40 -1.63
C ASN A 3 -5.11 2.51 -2.57
N THR A 4 -5.31 1.25 -2.19
CA THR A 4 -6.00 0.24 -2.99
C THR A 4 -7.17 -0.33 -2.21
N SER A 5 -8.37 -0.26 -2.77
CA SER A 5 -9.58 -0.85 -2.18
C SER A 5 -9.81 -2.26 -2.72
N PHE A 6 -10.17 -3.18 -1.83
CA PHE A 6 -10.53 -4.57 -2.14
C PHE A 6 -11.97 -4.84 -1.71
N GLU A 7 -12.72 -5.56 -2.55
CA GLU A 7 -14.11 -5.97 -2.26
C GLU A 7 -14.21 -7.50 -2.18
N VAL A 8 -14.82 -8.00 -1.11
CA VAL A 8 -15.24 -9.39 -0.94
C VAL A 8 -16.75 -9.46 -1.05
N GLN A 9 -17.23 -10.29 -1.98
CA GLN A 9 -18.64 -10.62 -2.10
C GLN A 9 -18.88 -12.01 -1.53
N TYR A 10 -19.83 -12.12 -0.61
CA TYR A 10 -20.22 -13.39 -0.01
C TYR A 10 -21.72 -13.65 -0.20
N PHE A 11 -22.02 -14.79 -0.81
CA PHE A 11 -23.39 -15.22 -1.13
C PHE A 11 -23.85 -16.18 -0.03
N SER A 12 -24.76 -15.68 0.82
CA SER A 12 -25.28 -16.46 1.95
C SER A 12 -26.28 -17.52 1.50
N GLY A 13 -26.21 -18.69 2.14
CA GLY A 13 -27.22 -19.75 1.99
C GLY A 13 -28.28 -19.71 3.09
N ARG A 14 -28.04 -18.95 4.18
CA ARG A 14 -28.88 -18.92 5.39
C ARG A 14 -29.47 -17.54 5.71
N GLY A 15 -29.39 -16.60 4.76
CA GLY A 15 -29.91 -15.24 4.89
C GLY A 15 -28.97 -14.27 5.61
N ASN A 16 -29.50 -13.10 5.98
CA ASN A 16 -28.69 -11.94 6.39
C ASN A 16 -27.89 -12.14 7.69
N ASN A 17 -28.34 -13.00 8.61
CA ASN A 17 -27.60 -13.26 9.85
C ASN A 17 -26.22 -13.88 9.56
N GLU A 18 -26.16 -14.82 8.62
CA GLU A 18 -24.88 -15.41 8.19
C GLU A 18 -23.99 -14.34 7.53
N CYS A 19 -24.56 -13.42 6.74
CA CYS A 19 -23.81 -12.29 6.17
C CYS A 19 -23.17 -11.42 7.25
N TRP A 20 -23.88 -11.11 8.34
CA TRP A 20 -23.33 -10.29 9.42
C TRP A 20 -22.21 -11.00 10.19
N GLU A 21 -22.38 -12.30 10.47
CA GLU A 21 -21.32 -13.10 11.10
C GLU A 21 -20.06 -13.18 10.21
N VAL A 22 -20.24 -13.35 8.90
CA VAL A 22 -19.14 -13.35 7.94
C VAL A 22 -18.49 -11.97 7.84
N ALA A 23 -19.27 -10.88 7.88
CA ALA A 23 -18.74 -9.53 7.85
C ALA A 23 -17.82 -9.23 9.05
N GLU A 24 -18.21 -9.63 10.27
CA GLU A 24 -17.36 -9.46 11.45
C GLU A 24 -16.08 -10.31 11.36
N LYS A 25 -16.18 -11.55 10.89
CA LYS A 25 -15.00 -12.40 10.65
C LYS A 25 -14.06 -11.79 9.61
N LEU A 26 -14.59 -11.27 8.52
CA LEU A 26 -13.80 -10.59 7.50
C LEU A 26 -13.11 -9.35 8.07
N ARG A 27 -13.79 -8.57 8.91
CA ARG A 27 -13.19 -7.41 9.58
C ARG A 27 -11.98 -7.79 10.41
N GLU A 28 -12.04 -8.89 11.15
CA GLU A 28 -10.92 -9.37 11.97
C GLU A 28 -9.80 -9.97 11.12
N LEU A 29 -10.13 -10.82 10.16
CA LEU A 29 -9.15 -11.52 9.31
C LEU A 29 -8.41 -10.58 8.37
N LEU A 30 -9.05 -9.49 7.94
CA LEU A 30 -8.51 -8.55 6.97
C LEU A 30 -7.89 -7.31 7.62
N ASP A 31 -7.96 -7.17 8.95
CA ASP A 31 -7.39 -6.02 9.66
C ASP A 31 -5.88 -5.88 9.44
N VAL A 32 -5.16 -7.00 9.37
CA VAL A 32 -3.75 -7.05 8.96
C VAL A 32 -3.52 -8.25 8.05
N ILE A 33 -2.97 -7.99 6.86
CA ILE A 33 -2.64 -9.03 5.89
C ILE A 33 -1.13 -9.08 5.63
N SER A 34 -0.62 -10.24 5.24
CA SER A 34 0.74 -10.37 4.74
C SER A 34 0.79 -10.13 3.22
N LEU A 35 1.78 -9.37 2.79
CA LEU A 35 2.09 -9.13 1.39
C LEU A 35 3.57 -9.43 1.15
N GLY A 36 3.87 -10.69 0.81
CA GLY A 36 5.25 -11.17 0.80
C GLY A 36 5.82 -11.20 2.21
N GLU A 37 6.88 -10.43 2.47
CA GLU A 37 7.50 -10.30 3.79
C GLU A 37 6.92 -9.13 4.62
N ASP A 38 6.13 -8.25 3.99
CA ASP A 38 5.55 -7.07 4.65
C ASP A 38 4.18 -7.38 5.27
N LEU A 39 3.85 -6.66 6.35
CA LEU A 39 2.50 -6.63 6.93
C LEU A 39 1.82 -5.31 6.57
N VAL A 40 0.60 -5.41 6.03
CA VAL A 40 -0.19 -4.24 5.63
C VAL A 40 -1.47 -4.20 6.46
N GLN A 41 -1.72 -3.05 7.09
CA GLN A 41 -2.92 -2.81 7.87
C GLN A 41 -4.08 -2.35 6.96
N GLY A 42 -5.21 -3.01 7.12
CA GLY A 42 -6.49 -2.61 6.52
C GLY A 42 -7.03 -1.32 7.15
N ARG A 43 -7.70 -0.51 6.35
CA ARG A 43 -8.34 0.75 6.75
C ARG A 43 -9.73 0.85 6.14
N ASN A 44 -10.57 1.70 6.73
CA ASN A 44 -11.91 2.00 6.22
C ASN A 44 -12.74 0.75 5.91
N GLY A 45 -12.66 -0.28 6.75
CA GLY A 45 -13.42 -1.51 6.60
C GLY A 45 -14.92 -1.26 6.75
N ASN A 46 -15.70 -1.44 5.69
CA ASN A 46 -17.14 -1.22 5.67
C ASN A 46 -17.83 -2.40 5.00
N TYR A 47 -19.11 -2.62 5.31
CA TYR A 47 -19.91 -3.59 4.56
C TYR A 47 -21.35 -3.17 4.38
N ARG A 48 -21.99 -3.76 3.36
CA ARG A 48 -23.44 -3.69 3.13
C ARG A 48 -23.97 -5.06 2.75
N VAL A 49 -25.22 -5.34 3.08
CA VAL A 49 -25.92 -6.55 2.62
C VAL A 49 -27.04 -6.11 1.69
N ASP A 50 -26.96 -6.51 0.43
CA ASP A 50 -27.99 -6.24 -0.57
C ASP A 50 -28.53 -7.56 -1.12
N SER A 51 -29.85 -7.74 -1.08
CA SER A 51 -30.53 -8.92 -1.63
C SER A 51 -29.94 -10.29 -1.19
N GLY A 52 -29.44 -10.37 0.05
CA GLY A 52 -28.83 -11.60 0.59
C GLY A 52 -27.35 -11.79 0.26
N VAL A 53 -26.71 -10.81 -0.39
CA VAL A 53 -25.28 -10.80 -0.72
C VAL A 53 -24.58 -9.79 0.17
N LEU A 54 -23.55 -10.23 0.88
CA LEU A 54 -22.64 -9.36 1.60
C LEU A 54 -21.63 -8.76 0.63
N HIS A 55 -21.50 -7.44 0.67
CA HIS A 55 -20.41 -6.68 0.03
C HIS A 55 -19.56 -6.08 1.13
N PHE A 56 -18.35 -6.60 1.32
CA PHE A 56 -17.37 -6.12 2.30
C PHE A 56 -16.24 -5.42 1.55
N VAL A 57 -15.88 -4.20 1.96
CA VAL A 57 -14.83 -3.39 1.32
C VAL A 57 -13.79 -3.01 2.35
N MET A 58 -12.52 -3.10 1.98
CA MET A 58 -11.39 -2.67 2.81
C MET A 58 -10.30 -2.00 1.98
N ASP A 59 -9.74 -0.92 2.52
CA ASP A 59 -8.65 -0.18 1.92
C ASP A 59 -7.29 -0.65 2.48
N TYR A 60 -6.28 -0.74 1.62
CA TYR A 60 -4.91 -1.02 2.01
C TYR A 60 -3.95 0.01 1.43
N ASN A 61 -3.03 0.50 2.26
CA ASN A 61 -1.94 1.36 1.83
C ASN A 61 -0.75 0.50 1.44
N LEU A 62 -0.61 0.22 0.14
CA LEU A 62 0.45 -0.64 -0.36
C LEU A 62 1.77 0.16 -0.50
N PRO A 63 2.88 -0.34 0.05
CA PRO A 63 4.20 0.20 -0.26
C PRO A 63 4.53 -0.11 -1.72
N MET A 64 4.80 0.93 -2.50
CA MET A 64 5.30 0.79 -3.88
C MET A 64 6.77 1.19 -3.86
N MET A 65 7.66 0.23 -4.10
CA MET A 65 9.03 0.52 -4.48
C MET A 65 9.07 0.82 -5.98
N ARG A 66 9.69 1.94 -6.35
CA ARG A 66 10.11 2.18 -7.74
C ARG A 66 11.61 1.97 -7.79
N GLU A 67 12.07 1.19 -8.76
CA GLU A 67 13.46 1.21 -9.15
C GLU A 67 13.78 2.62 -9.65
N GLN A 68 14.74 3.28 -9.01
CA GLN A 68 15.23 4.57 -9.46
C GLN A 68 16.34 4.27 -10.47
N ASP A 69 16.20 4.80 -11.69
CA ASP A 69 17.26 4.71 -12.69
C ASP A 69 18.57 5.26 -12.10
N ALA A 70 19.68 4.62 -12.44
CA ALA A 70 21.00 5.07 -12.01
C ALA A 70 21.19 6.52 -12.42
N VAL A 71 21.37 7.41 -11.44
CA VAL A 71 21.66 8.81 -11.71
C VAL A 71 23.13 8.89 -12.10
N ASP A 72 23.42 9.37 -13.30
CA ASP A 72 24.81 9.63 -13.72
C ASP A 72 25.45 10.58 -12.72
N PHE A 73 26.54 10.14 -12.09
CA PHE A 73 27.30 10.96 -11.16
C PHE A 73 27.95 12.13 -11.92
N MET A 74 28.03 13.30 -11.28
CA MET A 74 28.72 14.46 -11.86
C MET A 74 30.17 14.12 -12.21
N GLU A 75 30.62 14.54 -13.40
CA GLU A 75 32.00 14.36 -13.85
C GLU A 75 33.00 15.14 -12.98
N GLU A 76 34.20 14.57 -12.82
CA GLU A 76 35.29 15.17 -12.06
C GLU A 76 35.90 16.35 -12.83
N VAL A 77 35.82 17.56 -12.28
CA VAL A 77 36.41 18.76 -12.88
C VAL A 77 37.84 18.95 -12.36
N THR A 78 38.83 18.81 -13.24
CA THR A 78 40.23 19.14 -12.91
C THR A 78 40.48 20.64 -13.08
N VAL A 79 40.81 21.33 -11.98
CA VAL A 79 41.10 22.78 -12.00
C VAL A 79 42.60 23.03 -12.06
N TYR A 80 43.07 23.72 -13.11
CA TYR A 80 44.47 24.18 -13.22
C TYR A 80 44.59 25.64 -12.75
N GLY A 81 44.88 25.83 -11.46
CA GLY A 81 45.21 27.14 -10.90
C GLY A 81 46.73 27.41 -10.91
N LYS A 82 47.17 28.52 -11.50
CA LYS A 82 48.53 29.04 -11.28
C LYS A 82 48.54 29.95 -10.05
N ALA A 83 49.39 29.63 -9.08
CA ALA A 83 49.63 30.50 -7.93
C ALA A 83 50.20 31.84 -8.41
N ARG A 84 49.57 32.95 -8.03
CA ARG A 84 50.20 34.27 -8.15
C ARG A 84 51.25 34.39 -7.05
N GLU A 85 52.52 34.40 -7.43
CA GLU A 85 53.60 34.80 -6.53
C GLU A 85 53.39 36.28 -6.17
N SER A 86 53.22 36.54 -4.87
CA SER A 86 53.16 37.90 -4.33
C SER A 86 54.55 38.52 -4.45
N GLY A 87 54.70 39.48 -5.37
CA GLY A 87 55.88 40.32 -5.48
C GLY A 87 56.08 41.17 -4.21
N LYS A 88 57.36 41.34 -3.86
CA LYS A 88 57.93 42.04 -2.70
C LYS A 88 57.38 43.43 -2.42
#